data_AF-L0KXP0-F1
#
_entry.id   AF-L0KXP0-F1
#
_cell.length_a   1.000
_cell.length_b   1.000
_cell.length_c   1.000
_cell.angle_alpha   90.00
_cell.angle_beta   90.00
_cell.angle_gamma   90.00
#
_symmetry.space_group_name_H-M   'P 1'
#
loop_
_entity.id
_entity.type
_entity.pdbx_description
1 polymer ?
#
loop_
_entity_poly.entity_id
_entity_poly.type
_entity_poly.pdbx_seq_one_letter_code
_entity_poly.pdbx_strand_id
1 'polypeptide(L)'
;MDSVKTFGGLLPEKRIAIIANREIDVSRIPSRFTLEMMNATRGGVDYSVVVKIIADICSKNAPEITPDFLLDNLGIDEINELVEYMMEPVTQKAKAKMAEAAGADPKNS
;
A
#
# COMPACT_ATOMS: atom_id res chain seq x y z
N MET A 1 -16.63 -8.99 -28.67
CA MET A 1 -15.81 -7.77 -28.59
C MET A 1 -14.73 -8.03 -27.55
N ASP A 2 -13.50 -8.23 -27.98
CA ASP A 2 -12.37 -8.44 -27.09
C ASP A 2 -12.19 -7.22 -26.18
N SER A 3 -12.26 -7.44 -24.87
CA SER A 3 -12.08 -6.39 -23.88
C SER A 3 -10.60 -5.97 -23.84
N VAL A 4 -10.27 -4.84 -24.47
CA VAL A 4 -8.94 -4.25 -24.34
C VAL A 4 -8.78 -3.73 -22.91
N LYS A 5 -7.84 -4.33 -22.16
CA LYS A 5 -7.52 -3.92 -20.78
C LYS A 5 -6.20 -3.17 -20.76
N THR A 6 -6.23 -1.92 -20.32
CA THR A 6 -5.04 -1.07 -20.21
C THR A 6 -4.38 -1.27 -18.84
N PHE A 7 -3.07 -1.53 -18.84
CA PHE A 7 -2.26 -1.65 -17.61
C PHE A 7 -1.34 -0.44 -17.48
N GLY A 8 -1.17 0.09 -16.27
CA GLY A 8 -0.28 1.23 -16.00
C GLY A 8 -0.86 2.63 -16.24
N GLY A 9 -2.02 2.73 -16.92
CA GLY A 9 -2.77 3.98 -17.15
C GLY A 9 -4.04 4.15 -16.31
N LEU A 10 -4.50 3.10 -15.61
CA LEU A 10 -5.61 3.20 -14.65
C LEU A 10 -5.10 3.89 -13.38
N LEU A 11 -5.58 5.10 -13.15
CA LEU A 11 -5.44 5.74 -11.85
C LEU A 11 -6.34 4.99 -10.86
N PRO A 12 -5.77 4.39 -9.80
CA PRO A 12 -6.58 3.82 -8.73
C PRO A 12 -7.46 4.91 -8.09
N GLU A 13 -8.50 4.49 -7.37
CA GLU A 13 -9.31 5.40 -6.56
C GLU A 13 -8.40 6.27 -5.68
N LYS A 14 -8.69 7.57 -5.63
CA LYS A 14 -7.82 8.55 -4.96
C LYS A 14 -7.80 8.25 -3.46
N ARG A 15 -6.60 8.08 -2.89
CA ARG A 15 -6.34 7.87 -1.47
C ARG A 15 -5.41 8.94 -0.95
N ILE A 16 -5.89 9.71 0.02
CA ILE A 16 -5.15 10.78 0.66
C ILE A 16 -4.92 10.40 2.11
N ALA A 17 -3.65 10.41 2.54
CA ALA A 17 -3.27 10.30 3.94
C ALA A 17 -2.91 11.70 4.46
N ILE A 18 -3.27 12.01 5.70
CA ILE A 18 -2.81 13.22 6.39
C ILE A 18 -1.71 12.81 7.35
N ILE A 19 -0.48 13.23 7.08
CA ILE A 19 0.69 12.94 7.93
C ILE A 19 1.17 14.26 8.53
N ALA A 20 1.10 14.40 9.87
CA ALA A 20 1.53 15.61 10.58
C ALA A 20 1.02 16.91 9.94
N ASN A 21 -0.29 16.97 9.66
CA ASN A 21 -1.00 18.08 8.99
C ASN A 21 -0.62 18.32 7.51
N ARG A 22 -0.06 17.32 6.83
CA ARG A 22 0.23 17.35 5.38
C ARG A 22 -0.63 16.35 4.64
N GLU A 23 -1.36 16.81 3.62
CA GLU A 23 -2.13 15.94 2.73
C GLU A 23 -1.22 15.31 1.68
N ILE A 24 -1.22 13.97 1.59
CA ILE A 24 -0.34 13.20 0.72
C ILE A 24 -1.14 12.18 -0.09
N ASP A 25 -0.96 12.20 -1.41
CA ASP A 25 -1.56 11.21 -2.30
C ASP A 25 -0.77 9.90 -2.26
N VAL A 26 -1.40 8.86 -1.71
CA VAL A 26 -0.89 7.49 -1.61
C VAL A 26 -1.66 6.51 -2.49
N SER A 27 -2.42 7.00 -3.47
CA SER A 27 -3.29 6.18 -4.34
C SER A 27 -2.50 5.13 -5.11
N ARG A 28 -1.30 5.48 -5.59
CA ARG A 28 -0.48 4.62 -6.43
C ARG A 28 0.82 4.25 -5.71
N ILE A 29 0.85 3.02 -5.22
CA ILE A 29 2.06 2.40 -4.67
C ILE A 29 2.71 1.55 -5.77
N PRO A 30 3.91 1.90 -6.25
CA PRO A 30 4.70 1.03 -7.11
C PRO A 30 4.89 -0.36 -6.48
N SER A 31 4.73 -1.42 -7.28
CA SER A 31 4.79 -2.81 -6.78
C SER A 31 6.09 -3.16 -6.05
N ARG A 32 7.22 -2.49 -6.37
CA ARG A 32 8.49 -2.66 -5.65
C ARG A 32 8.33 -2.42 -4.14
N PHE A 33 7.60 -1.38 -3.77
CA PHE A 33 7.43 -0.99 -2.38
C PHE A 33 6.47 -1.91 -1.64
N THR A 34 5.45 -2.43 -2.34
CA THR A 34 4.59 -3.49 -1.81
C THR A 34 5.42 -4.74 -1.48
N LEU A 35 6.32 -5.17 -2.38
CA LEU A 35 7.18 -6.33 -2.15
C LEU A 35 8.19 -6.09 -1.01
N GLU A 36 8.80 -4.91 -0.99
CA GLU A 36 9.71 -4.49 0.09
C GLU A 36 8.99 -4.48 1.44
N MET A 37 7.76 -3.96 1.50
CA MET A 37 6.96 -3.93 2.72
C MET A 37 6.60 -5.34 3.22
N MET A 38 6.22 -6.24 2.30
CA MET A 38 5.96 -7.65 2.64
C MET A 38 7.22 -8.36 3.17
N ASN A 39 8.40 -8.02 2.66
CA ASN A 39 9.66 -8.57 3.16
C ASN A 39 10.04 -7.97 4.51
N ALA A 40 9.87 -6.65 4.70
CA ALA A 40 10.19 -5.92 5.93
C ALA A 40 9.33 -6.35 7.13
N THR A 41 8.18 -6.94 6.87
CA THR A 41 7.25 -7.45 7.89
C THR A 41 7.36 -8.96 8.11
N ARG A 42 8.23 -9.65 7.36
CA ARG A 42 8.37 -11.11 7.42
C ARG A 42 9.32 -11.53 8.54
N GLY A 43 8.78 -12.14 9.60
CA GLY A 43 9.56 -12.69 10.72
C GLY A 43 9.88 -11.69 11.83
N GLY A 44 9.36 -10.47 11.73
CA GLY A 44 9.59 -9.35 12.64
C GLY A 44 9.50 -8.05 11.85
N VAL A 45 8.93 -6.99 12.43
CA VAL A 45 8.81 -5.70 11.74
C VAL A 45 10.08 -4.89 11.96
N ASP A 46 10.85 -4.67 10.89
CA ASP A 46 11.94 -3.69 10.91
C ASP A 46 11.39 -2.30 10.57
N TYR A 47 11.08 -1.53 11.60
CA TYR A 47 10.49 -0.20 11.44
C TYR A 47 11.40 0.77 10.68
N SER A 48 12.72 0.60 10.73
CA SER A 48 13.66 1.46 9.99
C SER A 48 13.49 1.29 8.47
N VAL A 49 13.22 0.05 8.04
CA VAL A 49 12.93 -0.27 6.64
C VAL A 49 11.53 0.19 6.27
N VAL A 50 10.54 -0.01 7.15
CA VAL A 50 9.15 0.43 6.93
C VAL A 50 9.07 1.93 6.70
N VAL A 51 9.66 2.75 7.58
CA VAL A 51 9.60 4.22 7.43
C VAL A 51 10.32 4.69 6.17
N LYS A 52 11.41 4.02 5.77
CA LYS A 52 12.09 4.30 4.51
C LYS A 52 11.19 4.04 3.31
N ILE A 53 10.47 2.93 3.31
CA ILE A 53 9.54 2.59 2.22
C ILE A 53 8.40 3.62 2.15
N ILE A 54 7.83 4.02 3.29
CA ILE A 54 6.79 5.06 3.34
C ILE A 54 7.31 6.37 2.77
N ALA A 55 8.46 6.84 3.25
CA ALA A 55 9.10 8.05 2.75
C ALA A 55 9.35 7.99 1.23
N ASP A 56 9.84 6.86 0.72
CA ASP A 56 10.09 6.67 -0.71
C ASP A 56 8.79 6.70 -1.55
N ILE A 57 7.66 6.21 -1.00
CA ILE A 57 6.34 6.33 -1.63
C ILE A 57 5.89 7.79 -1.67
N CYS A 58 5.99 8.50 -0.54
CA CYS A 58 5.58 9.89 -0.40
C CYS A 58 6.44 10.86 -1.20
N SER A 59 7.74 10.58 -1.37
CA SER A 59 8.76 11.46 -1.95
C SER A 59 8.40 12.02 -3.33
N LYS A 60 7.58 11.31 -4.11
CA LYS A 60 7.15 11.75 -5.44
C LYS A 60 6.31 13.03 -5.42
N ASN A 61 5.52 13.21 -4.38
CA ASN A 61 4.56 14.31 -4.26
C ASN A 61 4.76 15.13 -2.98
N ALA A 62 5.53 14.62 -2.02
CA ALA A 62 5.83 15.25 -0.73
C ALA A 62 7.29 14.92 -0.30
N PRO A 63 8.31 15.54 -0.93
CA PRO A 63 9.72 15.26 -0.66
C PRO A 63 10.17 15.63 0.77
N GLU A 64 9.40 16.43 1.50
CA GLU A 64 9.61 16.75 2.91
C GLU A 64 9.34 15.57 3.85
N ILE A 65 8.62 14.54 3.39
CA ILE A 65 8.28 13.35 4.17
C ILE A 65 9.46 12.38 4.11
N THR A 66 10.45 12.62 4.96
CA THR A 66 11.65 11.78 5.10
C THR A 66 11.45 10.70 6.18
N PRO A 67 12.33 9.69 6.26
CA PRO A 67 12.31 8.72 7.37
C PRO A 67 12.39 9.40 8.74
N ASP A 68 13.28 10.38 8.89
CA ASP A 68 13.43 11.13 10.14
C ASP A 68 12.16 11.92 10.47
N PHE A 69 11.56 12.58 9.47
CA PHE A 69 10.29 13.28 9.66
C PHE A 69 9.20 12.34 10.19
N LEU A 70 9.07 11.14 9.62
CA LEU A 70 8.09 10.16 10.08
C LEU A 70 8.36 9.70 11.52
N LEU A 71 9.63 9.44 11.86
CA LEU A 71 10.03 9.01 13.20
C LEU A 71 9.89 10.11 14.27
N ASP A 72 10.05 11.37 13.88
CA ASP A 72 9.93 12.53 14.79
C ASP A 72 8.47 12.93 15.03
N ASN A 73 7.56 12.61 14.10
CA ASN A 73 6.18 13.09 14.12
C ASN A 73 5.12 12.00 14.35
N LEU A 74 5.44 10.72 14.16
CA LEU A 74 4.49 9.62 14.30
C LEU A 74 4.91 8.61 15.36
N GLY A 75 3.93 8.11 16.11
CA GLY A 75 4.04 6.91 16.91
C GLY A 75 4.15 5.65 16.05
N ILE A 76 4.68 4.57 16.65
CA ILE A 76 4.77 3.25 15.99
C ILE A 76 3.38 2.70 15.63
N ASP A 77 2.37 2.97 16.45
CA ASP A 77 0.97 2.67 16.19
C ASP A 77 0.45 3.40 14.94
N GLU A 78 0.69 4.71 14.84
CA GLU A 78 0.30 5.50 13.66
C GLU A 78 1.03 5.04 12.39
N ILE A 79 2.30 4.64 12.50
CA ILE A 79 3.06 4.05 11.39
C ILE A 79 2.41 2.74 10.92
N ASN A 80 1.96 1.89 11.84
CA ASN A 80 1.27 0.65 11.48
C ASN A 80 -0.08 0.92 10.80
N GLU A 81 -0.88 1.84 11.31
CA GLU A 81 -2.15 2.25 10.67
C GLU A 81 -1.93 2.80 9.27
N LEU A 82 -0.87 3.60 9.08
CA LEU A 82 -0.51 4.13 7.77
C LEU A 82 -0.12 3.01 6.79
N VAL A 83 0.67 2.03 7.24
CA VAL A 83 1.01 0.84 6.42
C VAL A 83 -0.25 0.07 6.03
N GLU A 84 -1.16 -0.17 6.98
CA GLU A 84 -2.43 -0.87 6.71
C GLU A 84 -3.28 -0.11 5.69
N TYR A 85 -3.45 1.20 5.87
CA TYR A 85 -4.17 2.07 4.94
C TYR A 85 -3.57 2.03 3.54
N MET A 86 -2.23 2.07 3.43
CA MET A 86 -1.53 2.00 2.16
C MET A 86 -1.69 0.63 1.48
N MET A 87 -1.66 -0.46 2.25
CA MET A 87 -1.65 -1.83 1.72
C MET A 87 -3.05 -2.42 1.50
N GLU A 88 -4.09 -1.82 2.07
CA GLU A 88 -5.48 -2.28 1.97
C GLU A 88 -5.93 -2.62 0.53
N PRO A 89 -5.63 -1.83 -0.53
CA PRO A 89 -6.08 -2.14 -1.89
C PRO A 89 -5.50 -3.46 -2.42
N VAL A 90 -4.29 -3.82 -1.97
CA VAL A 90 -3.63 -5.09 -2.31
C VAL A 90 -4.32 -6.23 -1.57
N THR A 91 -4.56 -6.05 -0.27
CA THR A 91 -5.20 -7.03 0.60
C THR A 91 -6.64 -7.31 0.18
N GLN A 92 -7.43 -6.29 -0.15
CA GLN A 92 -8.82 -6.43 -0.62
C GLN A 92 -8.89 -7.15 -1.97
N LYS A 93 -7.99 -6.81 -2.91
CA LYS A 93 -7.91 -7.52 -4.20
C LYS A 93 -7.52 -8.98 -4.05
N ALA A 94 -6.62 -9.29 -3.11
CA ALA A 94 -6.24 -10.67 -2.81
C ALA A 94 -7.41 -11.45 -2.21
N LYS A 95 -8.12 -10.87 -1.23
CA LYS A 95 -9.31 -11.46 -0.60
C LYS A 95 -10.44 -11.70 -1.61
N ALA A 96 -10.74 -10.73 -2.46
CA ALA A 96 -11.77 -10.85 -3.49
C ALA A 96 -11.49 -12.03 -4.45
N LYS A 97 -10.25 -12.14 -4.94
CA LYS A 97 -9.84 -13.26 -5.81
C LYS A 97 -9.92 -14.62 -5.12
N MET A 98 -9.59 -14.69 -3.83
CA MET A 98 -9.70 -15.92 -3.04
C MET A 98 -11.16 -16.30 -2.80
N ALA A 99 -12.05 -15.34 -2.55
CA ALA A 99 -13.49 -15.58 -2.41
C ALA A 99 -14.14 -16.03 -3.73
N GLU A 100 -13.76 -15.44 -4.86
CA GLU A 100 -14.19 -15.89 -6.20
C GLU A 100 -13.72 -17.33 -6.49
N ALA A 101 -12.48 -17.67 -6.12
CA ALA A 101 -11.94 -19.02 -6.28
C ALA A 101 -12.59 -20.05 -5.33
N ALA A 102 -12.97 -19.65 -4.11
CA ALA A 102 -13.63 -20.52 -3.13
C ALA A 102 -15.14 -20.71 -3.40
N GLY A 103 -15.78 -19.79 -4.12
CA GLY A 103 -17.17 -19.90 -4.57
C GLY A 103 -17.36 -20.74 -5.85
N ALA A 104 -16.28 -21.10 -6.54
CA ALA A 104 -16.30 -21.96 -7.71
C ALA A 104 -16.20 -23.45 -7.29
N ASP A 105 -17.27 -24.00 -6.71
CA ASP A 105 -17.38 -25.43 -6.43
C ASP A 105 -17.66 -26.20 -7.74
N PRO A 106 -16.85 -27.21 -8.12
CA PRO A 106 -17.00 -27.97 -9.36
C PRO A 106 -18.06 -29.07 -9.19
N LYS A 107 -19.33 -28.69 -9.07
CA LYS A 107 -20.46 -29.63 -9.21
C LYS A 107 -21.61 -29.01 -9.98
N ASN A 108 -21.37 -28.65 -11.24
CA ASN A 108 -22.41 -28.76 -12.27
C ASN A 108 -21.79 -28.67 -13.68
N SER A 109 -21.36 -29.79 -14.25
CA SER A 109 -21.32 -30.07 -15.69
C SER A 109 -21.08 -31.55 -15.92
#